data_AF-A0A2D6S4F4-F1
#
_entry.id   AF-A0A2D6S4F4-F1
#
_cell.length_a   1.000
_cell.length_b   1.000
_cell.length_c   1.000
_cell.angle_alpha   90.00
_cell.angle_beta   90.00
_cell.angle_gamma   90.00
#
_symmetry.space_group_name_H-M   'P 1'
#
loop_
_entity.id
_entity.type
_entity.pdbx_description
1 polymer ?
#
loop_
_entity_poly.entity_id
_entity_poly.type
_entity_poly.pdbx_seq_one_letter_code
_entity_poly.pdbx_strand_id
1 'polypeptide(L)'
;MGNPVILPGDFANYLLIDNATQRFEETLKVSEMVAAAGIQLQVNLDHAAIFCNPPHIVSDPLKQLGYISGWDNCCYPSPVDGHDYINVPAGLPSDNVARDRGWFDYVAVVHPVDKQALDQMVNQDYGNPFIHHLTLGIVPPKRIEESDFDYANQVIPFMVDVREKIENVIGDVPGTLIMALPEKVINHQDFAGIFETWVGDLSSGQYQIEVMSGGGFLIQFFVLTGGRVEVALRCGTTQTFNPKSVHKISRDEISTIQE
;
A
#
# COMPACT_ATOMS: atom_id res chain seq x y z
N MET A 1 -8.25 19.57 -11.05
CA MET A 1 -6.86 19.68 -10.53
C MET A 1 -6.77 18.69 -9.40
N GLY A 2 -5.86 17.71 -9.48
CA GLY A 2 -5.61 16.79 -8.37
C GLY A 2 -5.05 17.56 -7.17
N ASN A 3 -5.43 17.19 -5.96
CA ASN A 3 -4.86 17.77 -4.76
C ASN A 3 -3.49 17.12 -4.51
N PRO A 4 -2.43 17.89 -4.23
CA PRO A 4 -1.16 17.31 -3.80
C PRO A 4 -1.37 16.58 -2.46
N VAL A 5 -0.70 15.44 -2.30
CA VAL A 5 -0.69 14.73 -1.02
C VAL A 5 -0.03 15.58 0.06
N ILE A 6 -0.52 15.49 1.28
CA ILE A 6 0.07 16.15 2.45
C ILE A 6 0.96 15.15 3.16
N LEU A 7 2.19 15.58 3.47
CA LEU A 7 3.13 14.82 4.28
C LEU A 7 3.18 15.35 5.72
N PRO A 8 3.53 14.51 6.71
CA PRO A 8 3.63 14.92 8.10
C PRO A 8 4.77 15.92 8.31
N GLY A 9 4.45 17.21 8.44
CA GLY A 9 5.44 18.28 8.64
C GLY A 9 6.17 18.19 9.98
N ASP A 10 5.65 17.42 10.93
CA ASP A 10 6.22 17.16 12.24
C ASP A 10 6.76 15.73 12.39
N PHE A 11 6.97 15.00 11.29
CA PHE A 11 7.45 13.61 11.30
C PHE A 11 8.69 13.40 12.18
N ALA A 12 9.70 14.26 12.02
CA ALA A 12 10.97 14.19 12.75
C ALA A 12 10.84 14.47 14.26
N ASN A 13 9.68 14.98 14.73
CA ASN A 13 9.42 15.13 16.16
C ASN A 13 9.06 13.80 16.84
N TYR A 14 8.68 12.79 16.06
CA TYR A 14 8.24 11.48 16.56
C TYR A 14 9.13 10.34 16.07
N LEU A 15 9.50 10.34 14.78
CA LEU A 15 10.27 9.28 14.15
C LEU A 15 11.55 9.86 13.55
N LEU A 16 12.70 9.38 14.03
CA LEU A 16 14.02 9.67 13.48
C LEU A 16 14.38 8.56 12.49
N ILE A 17 14.19 8.82 11.20
CA ILE A 17 14.44 7.86 10.12
C ILE A 17 15.29 8.54 9.05
N ASP A 18 16.51 8.05 8.85
CA ASP A 18 17.52 8.72 8.02
C ASP A 18 17.08 8.89 6.56
N ASN A 19 16.40 7.88 6.01
CA ASN A 19 15.94 7.90 4.62
C ASN A 19 14.56 8.55 4.41
N ALA A 20 13.92 9.11 5.45
CA ALA A 20 12.56 9.66 5.34
C ALA A 20 12.47 10.80 4.33
N THR A 21 13.41 11.76 4.37
CA THR A 21 13.43 12.89 3.44
C THR A 21 13.48 12.42 1.98
N GLN A 22 14.38 11.47 1.67
CA GLN A 22 14.51 10.92 0.33
C GLN A 22 13.20 10.23 -0.13
N ARG A 23 12.59 9.42 0.74
CA ARG A 23 11.33 8.73 0.41
C ARG A 23 10.16 9.69 0.22
N PHE A 24 10.10 10.75 1.01
CA PHE A 24 9.12 11.83 0.88
C PHE A 24 9.26 12.59 -0.43
N GLU A 25 10.47 12.99 -0.80
CA GLU A 25 10.73 13.68 -2.07
C GLU A 25 10.36 12.80 -3.29
N GLU A 26 10.72 11.51 -3.25
CA GLU A 26 10.37 10.55 -4.29
C GLU A 26 8.85 10.39 -4.42
N THR A 27 8.15 10.24 -3.29
CA THR A 27 6.70 10.05 -3.28
C THR A 27 5.96 11.31 -3.72
N LEU A 28 6.44 12.50 -3.33
CA LEU A 28 5.89 13.77 -3.81
C LEU A 28 6.02 13.89 -5.32
N LYS A 29 7.20 13.59 -5.88
CA LYS A 29 7.41 13.62 -7.33
C LYS A 29 6.46 12.68 -8.07
N VAL A 30 6.30 11.43 -7.58
CA VAL A 30 5.34 10.49 -8.16
C VAL A 30 3.91 11.01 -8.03
N SER A 31 3.53 11.55 -6.87
CA SER A 31 2.19 12.09 -6.63
C SER A 31 1.83 13.23 -7.59
N GLU A 32 2.79 14.11 -7.91
CA GLU A 32 2.60 15.21 -8.86
C GLU A 32 2.35 14.67 -10.27
N MET A 33 3.11 13.67 -10.70
CA MET A 33 2.95 13.03 -12.02
C MET A 33 1.60 12.32 -12.12
N VAL A 34 1.22 11.57 -11.09
CA VAL A 34 -0.07 10.86 -11.00
C VAL A 34 -1.24 11.86 -11.01
N ALA A 35 -1.16 12.94 -10.22
CA ALA A 35 -2.18 13.98 -10.19
C ALA A 35 -2.29 14.74 -11.53
N ALA A 36 -1.15 15.00 -12.20
CA ALA A 36 -1.12 15.62 -13.52
C ALA A 36 -1.76 14.75 -14.61
N ALA A 37 -1.73 13.42 -14.45
CA ALA A 37 -2.44 12.46 -15.30
C ALA A 37 -3.98 12.48 -15.10
N GLY A 38 -4.49 13.31 -14.18
CA GLY A 38 -5.92 13.42 -13.88
C GLY A 38 -6.43 12.38 -12.88
N ILE A 39 -5.54 11.61 -12.26
CA ILE A 39 -5.89 10.63 -11.23
C ILE A 39 -6.08 11.37 -9.90
N GLN A 40 -7.20 11.11 -9.22
CA GLN A 40 -7.49 11.71 -7.92
C GLN A 40 -6.83 10.92 -6.80
N LEU A 41 -6.00 11.61 -6.02
CA LEU A 41 -5.34 11.07 -4.84
C LEU A 41 -6.10 11.47 -3.57
N GLN A 42 -6.05 10.60 -2.57
CA GLN A 42 -6.41 10.92 -1.19
C GLN A 42 -5.46 12.01 -0.69
N VAL A 43 -5.94 12.79 0.29
CA VAL A 43 -5.14 13.88 0.86
C VAL A 43 -3.92 13.34 1.62
N ASN A 44 -4.11 12.26 2.37
CA ASN A 44 -3.05 11.58 3.11
C ASN A 44 -2.59 10.33 2.34
N LEU A 45 -1.36 9.90 2.58
CA LEU A 45 -0.88 8.60 2.11
C LEU A 45 -1.66 7.46 2.80
N ASP A 46 -1.95 6.39 2.06
CA ASP A 46 -2.69 5.23 2.60
C ASP A 46 -1.83 4.53 3.66
N HIS A 47 -0.62 4.10 3.31
CA HIS A 47 0.29 3.53 4.31
C HIS A 47 1.77 3.83 4.08
N ALA A 48 2.55 3.60 5.13
CA ALA A 48 4.00 3.52 5.09
C ALA A 48 4.46 2.16 5.60
N ALA A 49 5.39 1.51 4.91
CA ALA A 49 6.08 0.32 5.42
C ALA A 49 7.43 0.72 6.02
N ILE A 50 7.58 0.52 7.33
CA ILE A 50 8.76 0.93 8.10
C ILE A 50 9.41 -0.32 8.67
N PHE A 51 10.61 -0.61 8.21
CA PHE A 51 11.43 -1.72 8.69
C PHE A 51 12.20 -1.28 9.92
N CYS A 52 12.17 -2.10 10.97
CA CYS A 52 12.77 -1.75 12.24
C CYS A 52 13.10 -2.97 13.10
N ASN A 53 14.11 -2.82 13.95
CA ASN A 53 14.40 -3.75 15.04
C ASN A 53 15.11 -3.03 16.20
N PRO A 54 14.59 -3.03 17.43
CA PRO A 54 13.35 -3.68 17.86
C PRO A 54 12.08 -2.90 17.45
N PRO A 55 10.90 -3.55 17.34
CA PRO A 55 9.66 -2.90 16.86
C PRO A 55 9.18 -1.67 17.63
N HIS A 56 9.55 -1.56 18.92
CA HIS A 56 9.09 -0.46 19.78
C HIS A 56 9.68 0.90 19.38
N ILE A 57 10.81 0.94 18.66
CA ILE A 57 11.41 2.21 18.22
C ILE A 57 10.51 2.96 17.21
N VAL A 58 9.62 2.23 16.53
CA VAL A 58 8.58 2.80 15.66
C VAL A 58 7.23 2.78 16.36
N SER A 59 6.87 1.68 17.02
CA SER A 59 5.54 1.49 17.60
C SER A 59 5.22 2.47 18.74
N ASP A 60 6.18 2.78 19.62
CA ASP A 60 5.94 3.67 20.75
C ASP A 60 5.65 5.12 20.29
N PRO A 61 6.44 5.73 19.38
CA PRO A 61 6.09 7.03 18.80
C PRO A 61 4.74 7.05 18.07
N LEU A 62 4.42 6.01 17.30
CA LEU A 62 3.10 5.91 16.65
C LEU A 62 1.96 5.89 17.67
N LYS A 63 2.14 5.17 18.77
CA LYS A 63 1.15 5.14 19.86
C LYS A 63 0.98 6.51 20.52
N GLN A 64 2.05 7.31 20.66
CA GLN A 64 1.97 8.68 21.16
C GLN A 64 1.14 9.60 20.24
N LEU A 65 1.18 9.35 18.93
CA LEU A 65 0.33 10.03 17.93
C LEU A 65 -1.12 9.54 17.92
N GLY A 66 -1.41 8.44 18.60
CA GLY A 66 -2.74 7.84 18.68
C GLY A 66 -3.04 6.78 17.63
N TYR A 67 -2.00 6.20 17.00
CA TYR A 67 -2.17 4.97 16.22
C TYR A 67 -2.53 3.79 17.14
N ILE A 68 -3.33 2.87 16.63
CA ILE A 68 -3.65 1.60 17.28
C ILE A 68 -2.84 0.50 16.59
N SER A 69 -1.82 -0.04 17.28
CA SER A 69 -1.07 -1.21 16.82
C SER A 69 -1.95 -2.47 16.83
N GLY A 70 -1.77 -3.34 15.84
CA GLY A 70 -2.66 -4.48 15.61
C GLY A 70 -4.06 -4.05 15.17
N TRP A 71 -4.16 -2.94 14.41
CA TRP A 71 -5.41 -2.29 14.03
C TRP A 71 -6.50 -3.24 13.51
N ASP A 72 -6.11 -4.21 12.68
CA ASP A 72 -7.01 -5.19 12.07
C ASP A 72 -6.90 -6.60 12.71
N ASN A 73 -6.28 -6.69 13.89
CA ASN A 73 -6.02 -7.92 14.63
C ASN A 73 -5.25 -9.00 13.84
N CYS A 74 -4.49 -8.60 12.81
CA CYS A 74 -3.66 -9.50 12.02
C CYS A 74 -2.16 -9.18 12.17
N CYS A 75 -1.32 -10.19 11.93
CA CYS A 75 0.10 -10.03 11.62
C CYS A 75 0.36 -10.70 10.28
N TYR A 76 1.09 -10.03 9.40
CA TYR A 76 1.24 -10.46 8.01
C TYR A 76 2.66 -10.97 7.77
N PRO A 77 2.84 -12.24 7.36
CA PRO A 77 4.13 -12.72 6.86
C PRO A 77 4.51 -11.91 5.61
N SER A 78 5.71 -11.34 5.63
CA SER A 78 6.23 -10.47 4.57
C SER A 78 7.62 -10.97 4.16
N PRO A 79 7.72 -12.06 3.38
CA PRO A 79 9.00 -12.57 2.92
C PRO A 79 9.62 -11.57 1.93
N VAL A 80 10.82 -11.05 2.19
CA VAL A 80 11.51 -10.06 1.33
C VAL A 80 12.94 -10.51 1.09
N ASP A 81 13.43 -10.44 -0.16
CA ASP A 81 14.76 -10.92 -0.56
C ASP A 81 15.08 -12.35 -0.10
N GLY A 82 14.06 -13.21 -0.01
CA GLY A 82 14.20 -14.58 0.49
C GLY A 82 14.39 -14.68 2.01
N HIS A 83 14.03 -13.65 2.77
CA HIS A 83 14.09 -13.63 4.23
C HIS A 83 12.74 -13.32 4.87
N ASP A 84 12.52 -13.85 6.07
CA ASP A 84 11.23 -13.78 6.73
C ASP A 84 11.11 -12.54 7.63
N TYR A 85 10.14 -11.69 7.30
CA TYR A 85 9.71 -10.56 8.13
C TYR A 85 8.24 -10.71 8.53
N ILE A 86 7.85 -10.01 9.60
CA ILE A 86 6.45 -9.86 10.01
C ILE A 86 6.09 -8.38 9.93
N ASN A 87 4.93 -8.09 9.35
CA ASN A 87 4.30 -6.78 9.34
C ASN A 87 3.19 -6.74 10.39
N VAL A 88 3.33 -5.83 11.35
CA VAL A 88 2.31 -5.48 12.33
C VAL A 88 1.66 -4.15 11.92
N PRO A 89 0.38 -4.14 11.54
CA PRO A 89 -0.29 -2.92 11.10
C PRO A 89 -0.62 -2.01 12.28
N ALA A 90 -0.45 -0.72 12.09
CA ALA A 90 -0.94 0.33 12.96
C ALA A 90 -1.86 1.24 12.17
N GLY A 91 -3.05 1.55 12.68
CA GLY A 91 -4.03 2.39 12.01
C GLY A 91 -4.31 3.66 12.80
N LEU A 92 -4.49 4.77 12.10
CA LEU A 92 -4.82 6.07 12.68
C LEU A 92 -6.35 6.27 12.59
N PRO A 93 -7.06 6.42 13.73
CA PRO A 93 -8.50 6.68 13.72
C PRO A 93 -8.89 7.87 12.85
N SER A 94 -10.04 7.78 12.16
CA SER A 94 -10.47 8.78 11.17
C SER A 94 -10.75 10.17 11.76
N ASP A 95 -11.00 10.26 13.07
CA ASP A 95 -11.23 11.49 13.82
C ASP A 95 -9.97 12.02 14.53
N ASN A 96 -8.81 11.38 14.34
CA ASN A 96 -7.56 11.79 14.97
C ASN A 96 -6.95 13.01 14.25
N VAL A 97 -6.62 14.06 15.03
CA VAL A 97 -6.02 15.32 14.56
C VAL A 97 -4.66 15.17 13.88
N ALA A 98 -3.95 14.06 14.07
CA ALA A 98 -2.72 13.78 13.35
C ALA A 98 -2.97 13.63 11.83
N ARG A 99 -4.17 13.20 11.42
CA ARG A 99 -4.56 13.13 10.01
C ARG A 99 -4.57 14.50 9.35
N ASP A 100 -5.04 15.54 10.04
CA ASP A 100 -5.04 16.93 9.53
C ASP A 100 -3.63 17.48 9.33
N ARG A 101 -2.64 16.87 9.97
CA ARG A 101 -1.22 17.21 9.83
C ARG A 101 -0.50 16.38 8.77
N GLY A 102 -1.21 15.52 8.03
CA GLY A 102 -0.67 14.70 6.94
C GLY A 102 -0.11 13.35 7.36
N TRP A 103 -0.36 12.89 8.60
CA TRP A 103 0.06 11.54 9.00
C TRP A 103 -0.68 10.45 8.22
N PHE A 104 0.05 9.37 7.93
CA PHE A 104 -0.42 8.24 7.12
C PHE A 104 -1.62 7.56 7.77
N ASP A 105 -2.55 7.06 6.97
CA ASP A 105 -3.72 6.38 7.51
C ASP A 105 -3.34 5.07 8.21
N TYR A 106 -2.35 4.36 7.66
CA TYR A 106 -1.79 3.14 8.21
C TYR A 106 -0.25 3.15 8.22
N VAL A 107 0.34 2.37 9.12
CA VAL A 107 1.77 2.09 9.14
C VAL A 107 1.98 0.59 9.31
N ALA A 108 2.69 -0.02 8.39
CA ALA A 108 3.23 -1.37 8.54
C ALA A 108 4.54 -1.29 9.33
N VAL A 109 4.52 -1.73 10.59
CA VAL A 109 5.73 -1.92 11.38
C VAL A 109 6.31 -3.28 11.04
N VAL A 110 7.34 -3.30 10.20
CA VAL A 110 7.96 -4.51 9.68
C VAL A 110 9.20 -4.85 10.47
N HIS A 111 9.32 -6.09 10.94
CA HIS A 111 10.48 -6.52 11.71
C HIS A 111 10.93 -7.94 11.34
N PRO A 112 12.24 -8.24 11.46
CA PRO A 112 12.78 -9.55 11.10
C PRO A 112 12.26 -10.64 12.05
N VAL A 113 12.09 -11.86 11.53
CA VAL A 113 11.70 -13.04 12.31
C VAL A 113 12.94 -13.73 12.90
N ASP A 114 14.04 -13.73 12.16
CA ASP A 114 15.27 -14.42 12.55
C ASP A 114 16.53 -13.55 12.35
N LYS A 115 17.68 -14.14 12.67
CA LYS A 115 18.97 -13.46 12.58
C LYS A 115 19.37 -13.13 11.13
N GLN A 116 19.00 -13.96 10.15
CA GLN A 116 19.37 -13.72 8.76
C GLN A 116 18.59 -12.53 8.21
N ALA A 117 17.29 -12.48 8.46
CA ALA A 117 16.46 -11.32 8.16
C ALA A 117 16.98 -10.05 8.86
N LEU A 118 17.37 -10.15 10.14
CA LEU A 118 17.95 -9.02 10.86
C LEU A 118 19.24 -8.54 10.21
N ASP A 119 20.18 -9.45 9.94
CA ASP A 119 21.48 -9.11 9.38
C ASP A 119 21.31 -8.48 7.98
N GLN A 120 20.45 -9.03 7.12
CA GLN A 120 20.12 -8.43 5.81
C GLN A 120 19.55 -7.02 5.95
N MET A 121 18.62 -6.80 6.88
CA MET A 121 17.98 -5.52 7.10
C MET A 121 18.98 -4.45 7.58
N VAL A 122 19.85 -4.78 8.55
CA VAL A 122 20.79 -3.81 9.14
C VAL A 122 22.06 -3.60 8.31
N ASN A 123 22.38 -4.52 7.41
CA ASN A 123 23.50 -4.37 6.48
C ASN A 123 23.18 -3.43 5.32
N GLN A 124 21.94 -2.94 5.21
CA GLN A 124 21.60 -1.87 4.30
C GLN A 124 22.02 -0.52 4.90
N ASP A 125 22.58 0.37 4.08
CA ASP A 125 23.04 1.71 4.50
C ASP A 125 21.89 2.69 4.83
N TYR A 126 20.64 2.21 4.97
CA TYR A 126 19.45 3.03 5.26
C TYR A 126 19.19 3.26 6.75
N GLY A 127 19.99 2.64 7.62
CA GLY A 127 19.83 2.76 9.07
C GLY A 127 18.72 1.87 9.63
N ASN A 128 18.37 2.11 10.89
CA ASN A 128 17.33 1.37 11.59
C ASN A 128 16.65 2.30 12.61
N PRO A 129 15.35 2.63 12.44
CA PRO A 129 14.45 2.14 11.39
C PRO A 129 14.73 2.75 10.00
N PHE A 130 14.11 2.23 8.94
CA PHE A 130 14.05 2.85 7.61
C PHE A 130 12.65 2.73 6.97
N ILE A 131 12.25 3.69 6.15
CA ILE A 131 11.03 3.61 5.33
C ILE A 131 11.36 2.81 4.07
N HIS A 132 10.72 1.67 3.89
CA HIS A 132 10.85 0.90 2.66
C HIS A 132 10.03 1.53 1.54
N HIS A 133 8.73 1.72 1.77
CA HIS A 133 7.85 2.31 0.77
C HIS A 133 6.73 3.14 1.38
N LEU A 134 6.18 3.99 0.53
CA LEU A 134 5.03 4.83 0.80
C LEU A 134 3.96 4.56 -0.24
N THR A 135 2.71 4.57 0.19
CA THR A 135 1.57 4.19 -0.64
C THR A 135 0.65 5.38 -0.85
N LEU A 136 0.49 5.78 -2.11
CA LEU A 136 -0.45 6.80 -2.53
C LEU A 136 -1.88 6.22 -2.51
N GLY A 137 -2.78 6.84 -1.75
CA GLY A 137 -4.18 6.46 -1.77
C GLY A 137 -4.89 6.99 -3.03
N ILE A 138 -5.53 6.12 -3.80
CA ILE A 138 -6.40 6.50 -4.92
C ILE A 138 -7.81 6.75 -4.40
N VAL A 139 -8.43 7.87 -4.80
CA VAL A 139 -9.84 8.11 -4.49
C VAL A 139 -10.71 7.14 -5.29
N PRO A 140 -11.47 6.26 -4.63
CA PRO A 140 -12.30 5.31 -5.35
C PRO A 140 -13.44 6.03 -6.09
N PRO A 141 -13.90 5.49 -7.23
CA PRO A 141 -15.07 6.04 -7.90
C PRO A 141 -16.27 5.95 -6.95
N LYS A 142 -17.11 6.99 -6.96
CA LYS A 142 -18.30 7.04 -6.10
C LYS A 142 -19.13 5.80 -6.37
N ARG A 143 -19.44 5.06 -5.29
CA ARG A 143 -20.34 3.92 -5.35
C ARG A 143 -21.75 4.40 -5.69
N ILE A 144 -22.21 4.03 -6.87
CA ILE A 144 -23.57 4.29 -7.37
C ILE A 144 -24.46 3.06 -7.12
N GLU A 145 -23.85 1.87 -7.12
CA GLU A 145 -24.54 0.59 -7.10
C GLU A 145 -24.69 0.01 -5.70
N GLU A 146 -25.78 -0.74 -5.50
CA GLU A 146 -26.07 -1.38 -4.22
C GLU A 146 -25.18 -2.62 -3.98
N SER A 147 -24.87 -3.42 -5.01
CA SER A 147 -24.12 -4.67 -4.84
C SER A 147 -22.60 -4.49 -4.97
N ASP A 148 -21.82 -5.34 -4.28
CA ASP A 148 -20.35 -5.32 -4.47
C ASP A 148 -19.94 -5.88 -5.83
N PHE A 149 -20.76 -6.72 -6.47
CA PHE A 149 -20.45 -7.24 -7.81
C PHE A 149 -20.55 -6.14 -8.86
N ASP A 150 -21.61 -5.32 -8.79
CA ASP A 150 -21.79 -4.18 -9.68
C ASP A 150 -20.74 -3.09 -9.39
N TYR A 151 -20.35 -2.92 -8.11
CA TYR A 151 -19.25 -2.02 -7.77
C TYR A 151 -17.88 -2.55 -8.26
N ALA A 152 -17.67 -3.87 -8.27
CA ALA A 152 -16.47 -4.49 -8.85
C ALA A 152 -16.32 -4.15 -10.33
N ASN A 153 -17.43 -4.18 -11.09
CA ASN A 153 -17.52 -3.76 -12.49
C ASN A 153 -17.16 -2.28 -12.71
N GLN A 154 -17.19 -1.45 -11.67
CA GLN A 154 -16.77 -0.05 -11.73
C GLN A 154 -15.30 0.12 -11.33
N VAL A 155 -14.90 -0.48 -10.21
CA VAL A 155 -13.61 -0.19 -9.57
C VAL A 155 -12.43 -0.94 -10.20
N ILE A 156 -12.65 -2.15 -10.74
CA ILE A 156 -11.58 -2.92 -11.39
C ILE A 156 -11.16 -2.25 -12.70
N PRO A 157 -12.06 -1.96 -13.66
CA PRO A 157 -11.67 -1.25 -14.89
C PRO A 157 -11.06 0.12 -14.60
N PHE A 158 -11.57 0.82 -13.57
CA PHE A 158 -10.98 2.08 -13.12
C PHE A 158 -9.52 1.92 -12.70
N MET A 159 -9.18 0.89 -11.91
CA MET A 159 -7.80 0.67 -11.48
C MET A 159 -6.88 0.17 -12.61
N VAL A 160 -7.42 -0.52 -13.62
CA VAL A 160 -6.70 -0.85 -14.85
C VAL A 160 -6.32 0.43 -15.61
N ASP A 161 -7.28 1.34 -15.82
CA ASP A 161 -7.05 2.64 -16.46
C ASP A 161 -6.07 3.52 -15.64
N VAL A 162 -6.17 3.52 -14.31
CA VAL A 162 -5.19 4.17 -13.43
C VAL A 162 -3.80 3.59 -13.65
N ARG A 163 -3.65 2.26 -13.69
CA ARG A 163 -2.36 1.59 -13.91
C ARG A 163 -1.74 1.98 -15.25
N GLU A 164 -2.53 1.96 -16.33
CA GLU A 164 -2.07 2.37 -17.66
C GLU A 164 -1.65 3.85 -17.71
N LYS A 165 -2.42 4.74 -17.09
CA LYS A 165 -2.07 6.17 -17.02
C LYS A 165 -0.77 6.40 -16.24
N ILE A 166 -0.58 5.68 -15.14
CA ILE A 166 0.64 5.76 -14.33
C ILE A 166 1.84 5.25 -15.13
N GLU A 167 1.71 4.10 -15.82
CA GLU A 167 2.74 3.58 -16.72
C GLU A 167 3.18 4.64 -17.75
N ASN A 168 2.20 5.30 -18.38
CA ASN A 168 2.46 6.31 -19.41
C ASN A 168 3.19 7.57 -18.88
N VAL A 169 2.87 8.04 -17.67
CA VAL A 169 3.51 9.26 -17.13
C VAL A 169 4.84 8.99 -16.45
N ILE A 170 4.98 7.84 -15.78
CA ILE A 170 6.22 7.44 -15.11
C ILE A 170 7.24 6.93 -16.12
N GLY A 171 6.78 6.24 -17.17
CA GLY A 171 7.64 5.62 -18.19
C GLY A 171 8.29 4.32 -17.72
N ASP A 172 7.75 3.68 -16.69
CA ASP A 172 8.15 2.36 -16.20
C ASP A 172 6.91 1.46 -16.10
N VAL A 173 7.12 0.15 -16.30
CA VAL A 173 6.03 -0.84 -16.25
C VAL A 173 5.65 -1.07 -14.78
N PRO A 174 4.40 -0.79 -14.37
CA PRO A 174 4.01 -0.98 -12.99
C PRO A 174 4.05 -2.46 -12.59
N GLY A 175 4.08 -2.72 -11.29
CA GLY A 175 3.96 -4.07 -10.72
C GLY A 175 2.65 -4.77 -11.06
N THR A 176 2.49 -5.98 -10.52
CA THR A 176 1.27 -6.77 -10.68
C THR A 176 0.08 -6.01 -10.10
N LEU A 177 -1.02 -5.94 -10.84
CA LEU A 177 -2.29 -5.44 -10.31
C LEU A 177 -2.89 -6.46 -9.35
N ILE A 178 -2.76 -6.21 -8.05
CA ILE A 178 -3.30 -7.09 -7.02
C ILE A 178 -4.71 -6.63 -6.66
N MET A 179 -5.70 -7.49 -6.85
CA MET A 179 -7.11 -7.25 -6.56
C MET A 179 -7.58 -8.15 -5.42
N ALA A 180 -7.57 -7.63 -4.20
CA ALA A 180 -8.24 -8.27 -3.08
C ALA A 180 -9.70 -7.81 -3.04
N LEU A 181 -10.61 -8.75 -3.33
CA LEU A 181 -12.05 -8.48 -3.54
C LEU A 181 -12.91 -9.17 -2.47
N PRO A 182 -14.13 -8.69 -2.21
CA PRO A 182 -15.06 -9.40 -1.34
C PRO A 182 -15.33 -10.82 -1.86
N GLU A 183 -15.41 -11.80 -0.97
CA GLU A 183 -15.65 -13.21 -1.33
C GLU A 183 -16.88 -13.39 -2.24
N LYS A 184 -17.96 -12.64 -1.96
CA LYS A 184 -19.20 -12.70 -2.74
C LYS A 184 -19.07 -12.20 -4.19
N VAL A 185 -18.04 -11.41 -4.50
CA VAL A 185 -17.74 -10.99 -5.88
C VAL A 185 -17.10 -12.15 -6.63
N ILE A 186 -16.07 -12.77 -6.04
CA ILE A 186 -15.33 -13.88 -6.64
C ILE A 186 -16.22 -15.12 -6.82
N ASN A 187 -17.11 -15.38 -5.85
CA ASN A 187 -18.06 -16.50 -5.89
C ASN A 187 -19.34 -16.19 -6.69
N HIS A 188 -19.45 -15.01 -7.31
CA HIS A 188 -20.62 -14.67 -8.11
C HIS A 188 -20.68 -15.54 -9.37
N GLN A 189 -21.87 -16.02 -9.73
CA GLN A 189 -22.06 -16.95 -10.86
C GLN A 189 -21.54 -16.39 -12.20
N ASP A 190 -21.64 -15.07 -12.38
CA ASP A 190 -21.25 -14.39 -13.61
C ASP A 190 -19.79 -13.91 -13.60
N PHE A 191 -19.07 -14.09 -12.48
CA PHE A 191 -17.71 -13.57 -12.30
C PHE A 191 -16.77 -14.06 -13.41
N ALA A 192 -16.70 -15.37 -13.64
CA ALA A 192 -15.81 -15.95 -14.65
C ALA A 192 -16.09 -15.45 -16.07
N GLY A 193 -17.34 -15.16 -16.41
CA GLY A 193 -17.73 -14.70 -17.75
C GLY A 193 -17.50 -13.21 -17.97
N ILE A 194 -17.58 -12.39 -16.92
CA ILE A 194 -17.48 -10.93 -17.03
C ILE A 194 -16.07 -10.43 -16.68
N PHE A 195 -15.35 -11.12 -15.80
CA PHE A 195 -14.07 -10.65 -15.27
C PHE A 195 -13.03 -10.32 -16.37
N GLU A 196 -12.98 -11.10 -17.46
CA GLU A 196 -12.09 -10.81 -18.59
C GLU A 196 -12.34 -9.42 -19.20
N THR A 197 -13.61 -8.98 -19.22
CA THR A 197 -13.97 -7.64 -19.69
C THR A 197 -13.54 -6.55 -18.71
N TRP A 198 -13.36 -6.88 -17.42
CA TRP A 198 -12.91 -5.92 -16.41
C TRP A 198 -11.41 -5.66 -16.45
N VAL A 199 -10.62 -6.72 -16.70
CA VAL A 199 -9.16 -6.61 -16.79
C VAL A 199 -8.65 -6.20 -18.17
N GLY A 200 -9.51 -6.29 -19.20
CA GLY A 200 -9.19 -5.85 -20.55
C GLY A 200 -8.01 -6.62 -21.13
N ASP A 201 -7.01 -5.89 -21.62
CA ASP A 201 -5.85 -6.45 -22.31
C ASP A 201 -4.73 -6.93 -21.37
N LEU A 202 -4.93 -6.88 -20.04
CA LEU A 202 -3.94 -7.38 -19.09
C LEU A 202 -3.75 -8.90 -19.24
N SER A 203 -2.50 -9.33 -19.41
CA SER A 203 -2.16 -10.74 -19.39
C SER A 203 -2.25 -11.33 -17.97
N SER A 204 -2.41 -12.65 -17.87
CA SER A 204 -2.56 -13.35 -16.59
C SER A 204 -1.37 -13.21 -15.63
N GLY A 205 -0.20 -12.77 -16.12
CA GLY A 205 0.97 -12.47 -15.29
C GLY A 205 0.95 -11.04 -14.71
N GLN A 206 0.11 -10.14 -15.23
CA GLN A 206 0.06 -8.74 -14.85
C GLN A 206 -1.00 -8.44 -13.78
N TYR A 207 -1.79 -9.44 -13.37
CA TYR A 207 -2.77 -9.28 -12.31
C TYR A 207 -2.86 -10.51 -11.41
N GLN A 208 -3.41 -10.32 -10.22
CA GLN A 208 -3.82 -11.39 -9.32
C GLN A 208 -5.11 -11.03 -8.62
N ILE A 209 -5.93 -12.04 -8.36
CA ILE A 209 -7.19 -11.92 -7.62
C ILE A 209 -7.06 -12.71 -6.32
N GLU A 210 -7.47 -12.11 -5.21
CA GLU A 210 -7.56 -12.77 -3.92
C GLU A 210 -8.85 -12.42 -3.20
N VAL A 211 -9.30 -13.32 -2.33
CA VAL A 211 -10.40 -13.04 -1.42
C VAL A 211 -9.91 -12.13 -0.29
N MET A 212 -10.60 -11.03 -0.05
CA MET A 212 -10.36 -10.09 1.05
C MET A 212 -11.15 -10.50 2.29
N SER A 213 -10.46 -11.04 3.30
CA SER A 213 -11.11 -11.55 4.53
C SER A 213 -11.77 -10.44 5.36
N GLY A 214 -11.23 -9.22 5.34
CA GLY A 214 -11.81 -8.04 5.99
C GLY A 214 -13.01 -7.43 5.27
N GLY A 215 -13.54 -8.11 4.24
CA GLY A 215 -14.54 -7.56 3.32
C GLY A 215 -13.98 -6.39 2.50
N GLY A 216 -14.85 -5.76 1.71
CA GLY A 216 -14.48 -4.61 0.89
C GLY A 216 -13.41 -4.89 -0.17
N PHE A 217 -12.80 -3.82 -0.66
CA PHE A 217 -11.88 -3.82 -1.79
C PHE A 217 -10.53 -3.25 -1.36
N LEU A 218 -9.47 -3.93 -1.79
CA LEU A 218 -8.10 -3.40 -1.78
C LEU A 218 -7.47 -3.75 -3.12
N ILE A 219 -7.27 -2.76 -3.97
CA ILE A 219 -6.66 -2.91 -5.29
C ILE A 219 -5.40 -2.07 -5.34
N GLN A 220 -4.24 -2.69 -5.60
CA GLN A 220 -2.95 -2.02 -5.45
C GLN A 220 -1.91 -2.57 -6.44
N PHE A 221 -0.86 -1.77 -6.67
CA PHE A 221 0.32 -2.17 -7.43
C PHE A 221 1.49 -1.22 -7.14
N PHE A 222 2.72 -1.71 -7.30
CA PHE A 222 3.90 -0.86 -7.22
C PHE A 222 4.10 -0.03 -8.48
N VAL A 223 4.44 1.25 -8.29
CA VAL A 223 4.65 2.22 -9.37
C VAL A 223 6.09 2.20 -9.87
N LEU A 224 7.05 1.95 -8.98
CA LEU A 224 8.48 1.97 -9.28
C LEU A 224 9.10 0.60 -9.04
N THR A 225 9.97 0.19 -9.96
CA THR A 225 10.86 -0.97 -9.78
C THR A 225 11.62 -0.86 -8.45
N GLY A 226 11.76 -1.98 -7.72
CA GLY A 226 12.33 -2.01 -6.36
C GLY A 226 11.32 -1.70 -5.25
N GLY A 227 10.06 -1.43 -5.60
CA GLY A 227 8.94 -1.42 -4.65
C GLY A 227 8.96 -0.22 -3.70
N ARG A 228 9.35 0.97 -4.17
CA ARG A 228 9.58 2.17 -3.32
C ARG A 228 8.33 3.03 -3.15
N VAL A 229 7.49 3.07 -4.18
CA VAL A 229 6.21 3.80 -4.17
C VAL A 229 5.14 2.88 -4.71
N GLU A 230 4.08 2.72 -3.92
CA GLU A 230 2.90 1.94 -4.27
C GLU A 230 1.71 2.88 -4.48
N VAL A 231 0.69 2.41 -5.19
CA VAL A 231 -0.65 3.00 -5.18
C VAL A 231 -1.65 1.98 -4.69
N ALA A 232 -2.63 2.44 -3.90
CA ALA A 232 -3.69 1.58 -3.40
C ALA A 232 -5.04 2.29 -3.46
N LEU A 233 -6.06 1.58 -3.93
CA LEU A 233 -7.46 1.92 -3.75
C LEU A 233 -8.05 1.02 -2.67
N ARG A 234 -8.51 1.64 -1.59
CA ARG A 234 -9.16 0.95 -0.47
C ARG A 234 -10.60 1.42 -0.33
N CYS A 235 -11.54 0.47 -0.22
CA CYS A 235 -12.95 0.80 0.01
C CYS A 235 -13.66 -0.25 0.85
N GLY A 236 -14.21 0.16 2.00
CA GLY A 236 -15.13 -0.68 2.79
C GLY A 236 -14.52 -1.92 3.43
N THR A 237 -13.19 -1.98 3.55
CA THR A 237 -12.49 -3.09 4.22
C THR A 237 -12.06 -2.70 5.63
N THR A 238 -12.03 -3.68 6.54
CA THR A 238 -11.50 -3.53 7.89
C THR A 238 -10.05 -3.98 8.02
N GLN A 239 -9.45 -4.52 6.96
CA GLN A 239 -8.07 -4.99 6.95
C GLN A 239 -7.14 -3.98 6.29
N THR A 240 -5.95 -3.83 6.86
CA THR A 240 -4.88 -2.99 6.30
C THR A 240 -4.29 -3.68 5.08
N PHE A 241 -4.06 -4.99 5.16
CA PHE A 241 -3.49 -5.76 4.07
C PHE A 241 -4.25 -7.06 3.83
N ASN A 242 -4.09 -7.63 2.64
CA ASN A 242 -4.48 -9.00 2.35
C ASN A 242 -3.27 -9.94 2.54
N PRO A 243 -3.34 -10.99 3.37
CA PRO A 243 -2.17 -11.83 3.67
C PRO A 243 -1.51 -12.47 2.45
N LYS A 244 -2.30 -12.91 1.47
CA LYS A 244 -1.75 -13.53 0.26
C LYS A 244 -1.15 -12.50 -0.68
N SER A 245 -1.74 -11.31 -0.74
CA SER A 245 -1.17 -10.17 -1.45
C SER A 245 0.19 -9.80 -0.87
N VAL A 246 0.30 -9.64 0.46
CA VAL A 246 1.58 -9.34 1.12
C VAL A 246 2.62 -10.42 0.80
N HIS A 247 2.27 -11.70 0.93
CA HIS A 247 3.22 -12.77 0.62
C HIS A 247 3.76 -12.70 -0.81
N LYS A 248 2.89 -12.43 -1.80
CA LYS A 248 3.34 -12.31 -3.20
C LYS A 248 4.17 -11.06 -3.41
N ILE A 249 3.61 -9.91 -3.06
CA ILE A 249 4.19 -8.60 -3.30
C ILE A 249 5.57 -8.53 -2.64
N SER A 250 5.67 -8.98 -1.39
CA SER A 250 6.92 -8.97 -0.65
C SER A 250 7.99 -9.86 -1.31
N ARG A 251 7.58 -10.99 -1.90
CA ARG A 251 8.50 -11.92 -2.56
C ARG A 251 8.93 -11.44 -3.94
N ASP A 252 8.02 -10.82 -4.68
CA ASP A 252 8.16 -10.64 -6.13
C ASP A 252 8.46 -9.18 -6.52
N GLU A 253 8.11 -8.20 -5.69
CA GLU A 253 8.09 -6.78 -6.10
C GLU A 253 8.87 -5.84 -5.18
N ILE A 254 9.25 -6.29 -3.98
CA ILE A 254 9.96 -5.45 -3.02
C ILE A 254 11.32 -6.03 -2.67
N SER A 255 12.27 -5.14 -2.36
CA SER A 255 13.61 -5.50 -1.94
C SER A 255 14.06 -4.59 -0.81
N THR A 256 14.76 -5.13 0.17
CA THR A 256 15.46 -4.34 1.18
C THR A 256 16.61 -3.52 0.59
N ILE A 257 17.07 -3.86 -0.63
CA ILE A 257 18.08 -3.12 -1.38
C ILE A 257 17.36 -2.04 -2.20
N GLN A 258 17.67 -0.76 -1.94
CA GLN A 258 16.90 0.38 -2.45
C GLN A 258 17.78 1.36 -3.27
N GLU A 259 18.73 0.84 -4.07
CA GLU A 259 19.63 1.61 -4.97
C GLU A 259 18.89 2.47 -6.02
#